data_AF-A0A3D4Z4I4-F1
#
_entry.id   AF-A0A3D4Z4I4-F1
#
_cell.length_a   1.000
_cell.length_b   1.000
_cell.length_c   1.000
_cell.angle_alpha   90.00
_cell.angle_beta   90.00
_cell.angle_gamma   90.00
#
_symmetry.space_group_name_H-M   'P 1'
#
loop_
_entity.id
_entity.type
_entity.pdbx_description
1 polymer ?
#
loop_
_entity_poly.entity_id
_entity_poly.type
_entity_poly.pdbx_seq_one_letter_code
_entity_poly.pdbx_strand_id
1 'polypeptide(L)' 'LLEYPHYTRPAVFQGRSVPEILLHGNHAEIQRWRRQEALKRTWKKRPDLLEKVRLSEQDCEILKNQIK' A
#
# COMPACT_ATOMS: atom_id res chain seq x y z
N LEU A 1 7.69 -1.26 8.51
CA LEU A 1 6.47 -1.75 7.82
C LEU A 1 6.89 -2.82 6.82
N LEU A 2 5.98 -3.72 6.44
CA LEU A 2 6.22 -4.63 5.33
C LEU A 2 6.30 -3.87 4.00
N GLU A 3 6.95 -4.50 3.02
CA GLU A 3 7.14 -3.92 1.70
C GLU A 3 5.82 -3.90 0.89
N TYR A 4 5.68 -2.90 0.02
CA TYR A 4 4.54 -2.75 -0.88
C TYR A 4 4.64 -3.73 -2.06
N PRO A 5 3.53 -4.03 -2.78
CA PRO A 5 3.60 -4.87 -3.95
C PRO A 5 4.41 -4.21 -5.07
N HIS A 6 5.32 -4.98 -5.66
CA HIS A 6 6.07 -4.58 -6.84
C HIS A 6 5.38 -5.07 -8.10
N TYR A 7 5.31 -4.20 -9.09
CA TYR A 7 4.77 -4.50 -10.41
C TYR A 7 5.84 -4.23 -11.46
N THR A 8 5.85 -5.06 -12.49
CA THR A 8 6.73 -4.91 -13.65
C THR A 8 5.91 -5.07 -14.91
N ARG A 9 6.52 -4.81 -16.06
CA ARG A 9 5.89 -4.99 -17.37
C ARG A 9 5.65 -6.48 -17.63
N PRO A 10 4.57 -6.86 -18.33
CA PRO A 10 3.55 -6.03 -18.98
C PRO A 10 2.44 -5.53 -18.03
N ALA A 11 1.72 -4.47 -18.43
CA ALA A 11 0.67 -3.84 -17.60
C ALA A 11 -0.52 -4.76 -17.28
N VAL A 12 -0.76 -5.79 -18.10
CA VAL A 12 -1.70 -6.87 -17.81
C VAL A 12 -0.97 -8.19 -17.99
N PHE A 13 -0.98 -9.02 -16.96
CA PHE A 13 -0.38 -10.34 -16.98
C PHE A 13 -1.36 -11.37 -16.40
N GLN A 14 -1.66 -12.43 -17.17
CA GLN A 14 -2.60 -13.49 -16.77
C GLN A 14 -3.97 -12.97 -16.27
N GLY A 15 -4.52 -11.95 -16.93
CA GLY A 15 -5.81 -11.34 -16.56
C GLY A 15 -5.76 -10.46 -15.31
N ARG A 16 -4.56 -10.21 -14.74
CA ARG A 16 -4.36 -9.26 -13.64
C ARG A 16 -3.74 -7.98 -14.18
N SER A 17 -4.41 -6.86 -13.96
CA SER A 17 -3.91 -5.53 -14.32
C SER A 17 -3.10 -4.91 -13.20
N VAL A 18 -2.08 -4.15 -13.58
CA VAL A 18 -1.38 -3.24 -12.68
C VAL A 18 -2.35 -2.13 -12.26
N PRO A 19 -2.36 -1.72 -10.97
CA PRO A 19 -3.17 -0.61 -10.51
C PRO A 19 -2.96 0.65 -11.35
N GLU A 20 -4.07 1.31 -11.73
CA GLU A 20 -4.04 2.52 -12.55
C GLU A 20 -3.18 3.63 -11.95
N ILE A 21 -3.14 3.74 -10.62
CA ILE A 21 -2.31 4.72 -9.90
C ILE A 21 -0.82 4.59 -10.26
N LEU A 22 -0.35 3.37 -10.59
CA LEU A 22 1.03 3.12 -11.01
C LEU A 22 1.26 3.40 -12.50
N LEU A 23 0.21 3.55 -13.30
CA LEU A 23 0.29 3.80 -14.75
C LEU A 23 0.36 5.30 -15.09
N HIS A 24 -0.28 6.16 -14.27
CA HIS A 24 -0.43 7.59 -14.57
C HIS A 24 0.79 8.47 -14.20
N GLY A 25 1.87 7.89 -13.65
CA GLY A 25 3.12 8.60 -13.39
C GLY A 25 3.06 9.68 -12.30
N ASN A 26 1.96 9.79 -11.54
CA ASN A 26 1.84 10.74 -10.44
C ASN A 26 2.65 10.27 -9.23
N HIS A 27 3.86 10.80 -9.07
CA HIS A 27 4.81 10.34 -8.05
C HIS A 27 4.27 10.52 -6.63
N ALA A 28 3.53 11.60 -6.35
CA ALA A 28 2.95 11.84 -5.03
C ALA A 28 1.90 10.79 -4.68
N GLU A 29 1.01 10.47 -5.63
CA GLU A 29 -0.01 9.43 -5.44
C GLU A 29 0.59 8.04 -5.38
N ILE A 30 1.62 7.75 -6.18
CA ILE A 30 2.35 6.48 -6.12
C ILE A 30 2.97 6.29 -4.73
N GLN A 31 3.58 7.32 -4.14
CA GLN A 31 4.15 7.23 -2.79
C GLN A 31 3.06 7.01 -1.73
N ARG A 32 1.94 7.72 -1.84
CA ARG A 32 0.79 7.53 -0.94
C ARG A 32 0.24 6.10 -1.04
N TRP A 33 0.05 5.59 -2.26
CA TRP A 33 -0.43 4.25 -2.51
C TRP A 33 0.55 3.17 -2.01
N ARG A 34 1.86 3.35 -2.23
CA ARG A 34 2.90 2.44 -1.70
C ARG A 34 2.84 2.36 -0.18
N ARG A 35 2.69 3.50 0.50
CA ARG A 35 2.58 3.53 1.96
C ARG A 35 1.29 2.87 2.46
N GLN A 36 0.16 3.12 1.78
CA GLN A 36 -1.11 2.46 2.07
C GLN A 36 -1.02 0.94 1.97
N GLU A 37 -0.46 0.42 0.87
CA GLU A 37 -0.33 -1.02 0.67
C GLU A 37 0.66 -1.68 1.63
N ALA A 38 1.75 -0.99 1.98
CA ALA A 38 2.69 -1.42 3.01
C ALA A 38 1.99 -1.56 4.37
N LEU A 39 1.20 -0.56 4.78
CA LEU A 39 0.42 -0.58 6.02
C LEU A 39 -0.60 -1.72 6.01
N LYS A 40 -1.37 -1.85 4.93
CA LYS A 40 -2.38 -2.91 4.76
C LYS A 40 -1.76 -4.31 4.83
N ARG A 41 -0.64 -4.54 4.16
CA ARG A 41 0.11 -5.80 4.27
C ARG A 41 0.59 -6.05 5.69
N THR A 42 1.14 -5.01 6.33
CA THR A 42 1.63 -5.09 7.70
C THR A 42 0.50 -5.48 8.64
N TRP A 43 -0.64 -4.78 8.58
CA TRP A 43 -1.82 -5.08 9.40
C TRP A 43 -2.32 -6.52 9.20
N LYS A 44 -2.42 -7.00 7.95
CA LYS A 44 -2.90 -8.36 7.65
C LYS A 44 -1.96 -9.48 8.09
N LYS A 45 -0.63 -9.27 7.99
CA LYS A 45 0.36 -10.33 8.21
C LYS A 45 1.09 -10.25 9.54
N ARG A 46 1.38 -9.04 10.01
CA ARG A 46 2.17 -8.72 11.20
C ARG A 46 1.68 -7.43 11.86
N PRO A 47 0.49 -7.47 12.52
CA PRO A 47 -0.02 -6.30 13.23
C PRO A 47 0.92 -5.86 14.36
N ASP A 48 1.72 -6.78 14.91
CA ASP A 48 2.77 -6.53 15.92
C ASP A 48 3.80 -5.46 15.52
N LEU A 49 4.06 -5.29 14.22
CA LEU A 49 4.97 -4.26 13.74
C LEU A 49 4.39 -2.85 13.77
N LEU A 50 3.05 -2.72 13.77
CA LEU A 50 2.40 -1.41 13.76
C LEU A 50 2.54 -0.71 15.11
N GLU A 51 2.55 -1.47 16.20
CA GLU A 51 2.69 -0.94 17.57
C GLU A 51 4.08 -0.33 17.82
N LYS A 52 5.11 -0.80 17.11
CA LYS A 52 6.50 -0.34 17.25
C LYS A 52 6.85 0.85 16.35
N VAL A 53 5.99 1.18 15.39
CA VAL A 53 6.24 2.22 14.39
C VAL A 53 5.44 3.47 14.75
N ARG A 54 6.06 4.65 14.63
CA ARG A 54 5.34 5.93 14.69
C ARG A 54 4.49 6.07 13.43
N LEU A 55 3.18 5.89 13.59
CA LEU A 55 2.18 6.10 12.55
C LEU A 55 1.81 7.60 12.48
N SER A 56 1.72 8.14 11.28
CA SER A 56 1.16 9.48 11.05
C SER A 56 -0.37 9.45 11.13
N GLU A 57 -1.02 10.61 11.28
CA GLU A 57 -2.50 10.71 11.23
C GLU A 57 -3.08 10.09 9.96
N GLN A 58 -2.43 10.30 8.82
CA GLN A 58 -2.84 9.70 7.55
C GLN A 58 -2.77 8.16 7.59
N ASP A 59 -1.74 7.60 8.22
CA ASP A 59 -1.56 6.15 8.33
C ASP A 59 -2.66 5.52 9.21
N CYS A 60 -3.02 6.20 10.31
CA CYS A 60 -4.12 5.81 11.18
C CYS A 60 -5.47 5.84 10.46
N GLU A 61 -5.70 6.86 9.63
CA GLU A 61 -6.93 6.97 8.84
C GLU A 61 -7.03 5.87 7.78
N ILE A 62 -5.92 5.54 7.12
CA ILE A 62 -5.83 4.41 6.17
C ILE A 62 -6.18 3.09 6.86
N LEU A 63 -5.62 2.85 8.06
CA LEU A 63 -5.91 1.64 8.84
C LEU A 63 -7.38 1.57 9.27
N LYS A 64 -7.96 2.68 9.74
CA LYS A 64 -9.40 2.75 10.09
C LYS A 64 -10.30 2.40 8.89
N ASN A 65 -9.99 2.92 7.71
CA ASN A 65 -10.75 2.62 6.50
C ASN A 65 -10.63 1.17 6.02
N GLN A 66 -9.59 0.43 6.43
CA GLN A 66 -9.41 -1.00 6.10
C GLN A 66 -10.08 -1.95 7.10
N ILE A 67 -10.47 -1.47 8.29
CA ILE A 67 -11.10 -2.27 9.35
C ILE A 67 -12.64 -2.25 9.23
N LYS A 68 -13.20 -1.34 8.43
CA LYS A 68 -14.62 -1.31 8.05
C LYS A 68 -14.96 -2.42 7.07
#